data_AF-A0A2E4FS07-F1
#
_entry.id   AF-A0A2E4FS07-F1
#
_cell.length_a   1.000
_cell.length_b   1.000
_cell.length_c   1.000
_cell.angle_alpha   90.00
_cell.angle_beta   90.00
_cell.angle_gamma   90.00
#
_symmetry.space_group_name_H-M   'P 1'
#
loop_
_entity.id
_entity.type
_entity.pdbx_description
1 polymer ?
#
loop_
_entity_poly.entity_id
_entity_poly.type
_entity_poly.pdbx_seq_one_letter_code
_entity_poly.pdbx_strand_id
1 'polypeptide(L)'
;MLALRVRGSSRANAPLAGHRSLSGGRDLAGDKVGRNDSCPCGSGKKYKQCCENKEHSLSPGAWIAIVGVAVAAVVAVVMSFSVTAPPPAAVACPPGQVWSGEHGHCH
;
A
#
# COMPACT_ATOMS: atom_id res chain seq x y z
N MET A 1 4.44 -18.54 82.09
CA MET A 1 5.05 -19.55 81.20
C MET A 1 3.98 -20.10 80.26
N LEU A 2 3.97 -19.53 79.06
CA LEU A 2 3.57 -20.04 77.74
C LEU A 2 2.44 -21.10 77.56
N ALA A 3 1.46 -20.68 76.74
CA ALA A 3 0.69 -21.43 75.74
C ALA A 3 -0.35 -22.48 76.18
N LEU A 4 -1.60 -22.02 76.36
CA LEU A 4 -2.81 -22.81 76.10
C LEU A 4 -3.42 -22.35 74.78
N ARG A 5 -3.54 -23.27 73.81
CA ARG A 5 -4.61 -23.31 72.79
C ARG A 5 -4.30 -24.44 71.81
N VAL A 6 -5.09 -25.51 71.85
CA VAL A 6 -5.88 -25.87 70.67
C VAL A 6 -7.27 -26.29 71.18
N ARG A 7 -8.24 -25.39 70.96
CA ARG A 7 -9.67 -25.70 71.04
C ARG A 7 -9.98 -26.67 69.92
N GLY A 8 -10.74 -27.71 70.24
CA GLY A 8 -11.42 -28.52 69.24
C GLY A 8 -12.57 -27.76 68.57
N SER A 9 -13.43 -28.56 67.96
CA SER A 9 -14.78 -28.26 67.47
C SER A 9 -14.89 -28.14 65.95
N SER A 10 -15.20 -29.30 65.38
CA SER A 10 -16.18 -29.54 64.31
C SER A 10 -17.03 -28.35 63.90
N ARG A 11 -17.13 -28.12 62.58
CA ARG A 11 -18.32 -27.54 61.94
C ARG A 11 -18.31 -27.83 60.44
N ALA A 12 -19.32 -28.57 60.01
CA ALA A 12 -19.75 -28.69 58.62
C ALA A 12 -20.22 -27.34 58.06
N ASN A 13 -20.04 -27.07 56.76
CA ASN A 13 -21.10 -26.94 55.74
C ASN A 13 -20.63 -26.25 54.45
N ALA A 14 -20.98 -26.88 53.32
CA ALA A 14 -21.49 -26.33 52.05
C ALA A 14 -20.61 -25.45 51.10
N PRO A 15 -20.91 -25.46 49.77
CA PRO A 15 -20.02 -25.01 48.69
C PRO A 15 -20.33 -23.57 48.21
N LEU A 16 -19.43 -23.00 47.39
CA LEU A 16 -19.73 -22.39 46.07
C LEU A 16 -18.52 -21.62 45.50
N ALA A 17 -18.38 -21.75 44.18
CA ALA A 17 -17.79 -20.83 43.21
C ALA A 17 -16.26 -20.73 43.08
N GLY A 18 -15.77 -21.11 41.88
CA GLY A 18 -14.41 -20.83 41.43
C GLY A 18 -14.00 -21.54 40.14
N HIS A 19 -14.75 -21.41 39.03
CA HIS A 19 -14.26 -21.81 37.71
C HIS A 19 -13.70 -20.58 36.97
N ARG A 20 -12.38 -20.45 37.00
CA ARG A 20 -11.57 -19.70 36.02
C ARG A 20 -10.57 -20.71 35.46
N SER A 21 -10.88 -21.28 34.30
CA SER A 21 -10.40 -20.84 32.99
C SER A 21 -8.90 -20.99 32.87
N LEU A 22 -8.46 -22.04 32.19
CA LEU A 22 -7.27 -22.04 31.36
C LEU A 22 -7.39 -23.12 30.28
N SER A 23 -7.32 -22.63 29.04
CA SER A 23 -6.69 -23.27 27.89
C SER A 23 -7.27 -24.58 27.34
N GLY A 24 -7.84 -24.49 26.13
CA GLY A 24 -7.90 -25.65 25.25
C GLY A 24 -8.98 -25.66 24.18
N GLY A 25 -9.26 -24.54 23.51
CA GLY A 25 -10.17 -24.51 22.36
C GLY A 25 -9.42 -24.29 21.06
N ARG A 26 -8.81 -25.35 20.51
CA ARG A 26 -8.53 -25.43 19.07
C ARG A 26 -9.82 -25.86 18.40
N ASP A 27 -10.74 -24.93 18.24
CA ASP A 27 -11.98 -25.17 17.50
C ASP A 27 -11.94 -24.34 16.22
N LEU A 28 -11.71 -25.08 15.14
CA LEU A 28 -11.71 -24.68 13.74
C LEU A 28 -13.13 -24.34 13.29
N ALA A 29 -13.74 -23.32 13.89
CA ALA A 29 -14.87 -22.65 13.28
C ALA A 29 -14.28 -21.54 12.40
N GLY A 30 -14.40 -21.71 11.08
CA GLY A 30 -14.20 -20.64 10.11
C GLY A 30 -15.25 -19.55 10.31
N ASP A 31 -15.10 -18.79 11.39
CA ASP A 31 -15.75 -17.51 11.55
C ASP A 31 -15.13 -16.65 10.45
N LYS A 32 -15.95 -16.29 9.46
CA LYS A 32 -15.57 -15.41 8.38
C LYS A 32 -15.32 -14.04 8.99
N VAL A 33 -14.15 -13.86 9.61
CA VAL A 33 -13.70 -12.58 10.14
C VAL A 33 -13.91 -11.57 9.02
N GLY A 34 -14.79 -10.61 9.27
CA GLY A 34 -15.17 -9.65 8.26
C GLY A 34 -13.94 -8.84 7.88
N ARG A 35 -13.82 -8.50 6.61
CA ARG A 35 -12.70 -7.71 6.06
C ARG A 35 -12.45 -6.43 6.89
N ASN A 36 -13.46 -5.86 7.54
CA ASN A 36 -13.34 -4.65 8.37
C ASN A 36 -13.13 -4.91 9.89
N ASP A 37 -13.25 -6.14 10.38
CA ASP A 37 -13.15 -6.46 11.80
C ASP A 37 -11.71 -6.35 12.31
N SER A 38 -11.55 -6.23 13.63
CA SER A 38 -10.23 -6.22 14.27
C SER A 38 -9.49 -7.53 14.02
N CYS A 39 -8.20 -7.45 13.68
CA CYS A 39 -7.40 -8.62 13.38
C CYS A 39 -7.24 -9.52 14.62
N PRO A 40 -7.59 -10.83 14.53
CA PRO A 40 -7.41 -11.77 15.63
C PRO A 40 -5.92 -12.06 15.93
N CYS A 41 -5.01 -11.56 15.09
CA CYS A 41 -3.56 -11.62 15.26
C CYS A 41 -3.00 -10.70 16.37
N GLY A 42 -3.83 -9.86 16.99
CA GLY A 42 -3.42 -8.97 18.08
C GLY A 42 -2.69 -7.69 17.63
N SER A 43 -2.71 -7.36 16.33
CA SER A 43 -2.04 -6.16 15.80
C SER A 43 -2.78 -4.84 16.08
N GLY A 44 -4.03 -4.90 16.55
CA GLY A 44 -4.92 -3.75 16.73
C GLY A 44 -5.38 -3.09 15.42
N LYS A 45 -5.05 -3.67 14.25
CA LYS A 45 -5.44 -3.17 12.92
C LYS A 45 -6.64 -3.96 12.37
N LYS A 46 -7.35 -3.39 11.39
CA LYS A 46 -8.43 -4.09 10.68
C LYS A 46 -7.89 -5.30 9.89
N TYR A 47 -8.66 -6.37 9.78
CA TYR A 47 -8.27 -7.62 9.12
C TYR A 47 -7.79 -7.40 7.67
N LYS A 48 -8.50 -6.57 6.89
CA LYS A 48 -8.10 -6.13 5.53
C LYS A 48 -6.73 -5.45 5.42
N GLN A 49 -6.28 -4.83 6.51
CA GLN A 49 -5.03 -4.08 6.56
C GLN A 49 -3.90 -4.85 7.25
N CYS A 50 -4.19 -6.05 7.77
CA CYS A 50 -3.22 -6.85 8.52
C CYS A 50 -3.00 -8.22 7.87
N CYS A 51 -3.88 -9.20 8.12
CA CYS A 51 -3.70 -10.57 7.66
C CYS A 51 -4.22 -10.80 6.23
N GLU A 52 -5.10 -9.93 5.73
CA GLU A 52 -5.73 -10.08 4.41
C GLU A 52 -5.20 -9.06 3.38
N ASN A 53 -4.27 -8.19 3.77
CA ASN A 53 -3.61 -7.28 2.84
C ASN A 53 -2.64 -8.08 1.96
N LYS A 54 -3.12 -8.59 0.84
CA LYS A 54 -2.27 -9.16 -0.21
C LYS A 54 -1.84 -8.12 -1.26
N GLU A 55 -2.41 -6.92 -1.25
CA GLU A 55 -2.36 -6.00 -2.39
C GLU A 55 -2.48 -4.58 -1.82
N HIS A 56 -1.43 -3.78 -1.68
CA HIS A 56 -0.44 -3.41 -2.68
C HIS A 56 0.99 -3.46 -2.11
N SER A 57 1.68 -4.59 -2.24
CA SER A 57 3.12 -4.67 -1.99
C SER A 57 3.99 -4.12 -3.13
N LEU A 58 3.37 -3.56 -4.18
CA LEU A 58 4.06 -2.66 -5.08
C LEU A 58 4.14 -1.31 -4.36
N SER A 59 5.35 -0.98 -3.91
CA SER A 59 5.67 0.29 -3.27
C SER A 59 4.90 1.44 -3.93
N PRO A 60 4.36 2.41 -3.18
CA PRO A 60 3.86 3.65 -3.76
C PRO A 60 4.86 4.32 -4.73
N GLY A 61 6.15 3.98 -4.67
CA GLY A 61 7.13 4.39 -5.69
C GLY A 61 6.98 3.72 -7.06
N ALA A 62 6.42 2.50 -7.15
CA ALA A 62 6.27 1.76 -8.39
C ALA A 62 5.26 2.42 -9.35
N TRP A 63 4.13 2.91 -8.83
CA TRP A 63 3.17 3.63 -9.68
C TRP A 63 3.70 5.01 -10.09
N ILE A 64 4.44 5.70 -9.20
CA ILE A 64 5.10 6.97 -9.53
C ILE A 64 6.14 6.75 -10.63
N ALA A 65 6.90 5.65 -10.58
CA ALA A 65 7.87 5.31 -11.63
C ALA A 65 7.18 5.01 -12.96
N ILE A 66 6.08 4.27 -12.98
CA ILE A 66 5.32 3.97 -14.21
C ILE A 66 4.76 5.26 -14.82
N VAL A 67 4.11 6.10 -14.02
CA VAL A 67 3.56 7.37 -14.48
C VAL A 67 4.67 8.32 -14.94
N GLY A 68 5.78 8.39 -14.20
CA GLY A 68 6.95 9.18 -14.55
C GLY A 68 7.58 8.77 -15.88
N VAL A 69 7.75 7.46 -16.11
CA VAL A 69 8.26 6.93 -17.39
C VAL A 69 7.30 7.23 -18.53
N ALA A 70 5.99 7.06 -18.33
CA ALA A 70 4.99 7.36 -19.35
C ALA A 70 4.99 8.85 -19.73
N VAL A 71 5.03 9.75 -18.73
CA VAL A 71 5.10 11.21 -18.98
C VAL A 71 6.41 11.59 -19.67
N ALA A 72 7.54 11.04 -19.22
CA ALA A 72 8.84 11.28 -19.86
C ALA A 72 8.87 10.81 -21.33
N ALA A 73 8.29 9.65 -21.62
CA ALA A 73 8.16 9.13 -22.99
C ALA A 73 7.28 10.05 -23.85
N VAL A 74 6.14 10.51 -23.35
CA VAL A 74 5.26 11.45 -24.06
C VAL A 74 5.99 12.77 -24.33
N VAL A 75 6.70 13.32 -23.34
CA VAL A 75 7.50 14.55 -23.49
C VAL A 75 8.60 14.36 -24.54
N ALA A 76 9.31 13.22 -24.53
CA ALA A 76 10.34 12.92 -25.52
C ALA A 76 9.75 12.81 -26.94
N VAL A 77 8.58 12.19 -27.09
CA VAL A 77 7.86 12.10 -28.37
C VAL A 77 7.45 13.49 -28.88
N VAL A 78 6.84 14.31 -28.01
CA VAL A 78 6.44 15.69 -28.36
C VAL A 78 7.65 16.53 -28.76
N MET A 79 8.73 16.49 -27.98
CA MET A 79 9.97 17.21 -28.29
C MET A 79 10.60 16.73 -29.61
N SER A 80 10.50 15.44 -29.92
CA SER A 80 10.97 14.91 -31.21
C SER A 80 10.18 15.47 -32.39
N PHE A 81 8.85 15.61 -32.27
CA PHE A 81 8.03 16.21 -33.32
C PHE A 81 8.21 17.72 -33.43
N SER A 82 8.44 18.43 -32.32
CA SER A 82 8.60 19.89 -32.33
C SER A 82 10.00 20.37 -32.75
N VAL A 83 11.05 19.58 -32.53
CA VAL A 83 12.44 19.94 -32.89
C VAL A 83 12.80 19.54 -34.33
N THR A 84 11.96 18.73 -34.99
CA THR A 84 12.19 18.29 -36.38
C THR A 84 11.57 19.22 -37.43
N ALA A 85 10.91 20.32 -37.03
CA ALA A 85 10.58 21.40 -37.96
C ALA A 85 11.79 22.33 -38.07
N PRO A 86 12.66 22.21 -39.09
CA PRO A 86 13.65 23.25 -39.32
C PRO A 86 12.91 24.59 -39.48
N PRO A 87 13.41 25.70 -38.90
CA PRO A 87 12.86 27.00 -39.23
C PRO A 87 12.89 27.15 -40.76
N PRO A 88 11.84 27.69 -41.40
CA PRO A 88 11.76 27.80 -42.86
C PRO A 88 12.89 28.64 -43.48
N ALA A 89 13.74 29.25 -42.65
CA ALA A 89 14.94 29.98 -43.05
C ALA A 89 16.19 29.09 -43.29
N ALA A 90 16.15 27.79 -43.01
CA ALA A 90 17.33 26.92 -43.10
C ALA A 90 17.53 26.22 -44.45
N VAL A 91 16.64 26.42 -45.44
CA VAL A 91 16.96 26.03 -46.82
C VAL A 91 18.01 27.01 -47.35
N ALA A 92 19.28 26.63 -47.22
CA ALA A 92 20.39 27.40 -47.74
C ALA A 92 20.33 27.40 -49.27
N CYS A 93 19.76 28.45 -49.86
CA CYS A 93 19.80 28.68 -51.29
C CYS A 93 21.24 28.95 -51.75
N PRO A 94 21.61 28.61 -53.00
CA PRO A 94 22.89 29.00 -53.58
C PRO A 94 23.07 30.54 -53.55
N PRO A 95 24.33 31.04 -53.56
CA PRO A 95 24.61 32.46 -53.41
C PRO A 95 23.92 33.29 -54.49
N GLY A 96 23.14 34.29 -54.08
CA GLY A 96 22.39 35.19 -54.96
C GLY A 96 20.90 34.88 -55.13
N GLN A 97 20.34 33.97 -54.33
CA GLN A 97 18.92 33.60 -54.38
C GLN A 97 18.26 33.70 -53.00
N VAL A 98 16.97 34.04 -52.97
CA VAL A 98 16.16 34.14 -51.73
C VAL A 98 15.08 33.05 -51.71
N TRP A 99 14.83 32.47 -50.54
CA TRP A 99 13.80 31.46 -50.36
C TRP A 99 12.40 32.09 -50.37
N SER A 100 11.51 31.62 -51.26
CA SER A 100 10.09 32.03 -51.26
C SER A 100 9.21 30.94 -50.66
N GLY A 101 8.56 31.26 -49.53
CA GLY A 101 7.67 30.33 -48.83
C GLY A 101 6.40 29.95 -49.61
N GLU A 102 6.02 30.73 -50.63
CA GLU A 102 4.81 30.49 -51.43
C GLU A 102 5.00 29.37 -52.47
N HIS A 103 6.21 29.22 -53.00
CA HIS A 103 6.48 28.26 -54.08
C HIS A 103 7.52 27.19 -53.72
N GLY A 104 8.04 27.19 -52.48
CA GLY A 104 8.96 26.16 -52.00
C GLY A 104 10.26 26.03 -52.81
N HIS A 105 10.67 27.07 -53.53
CA HIS A 105 11.91 27.13 -54.29
C HIS A 105 12.60 28.50 -54.15
N CYS A 106 13.89 28.51 -54.48
CA CYS A 106 14.72 29.72 -54.48
C CYS A 106 14.51 30.51 -55.78
N HIS A 107 14.50 31.85 -55.68
CA HIS A 107 14.43 32.81 -56.80
C HIS A 107 15.61 33.79 -56.79
#